data_AF-A0A2V9U7Z3-F1
#
_entry.id   AF-A0A2V9U7Z3-F1
#
_cell.length_a   1.000
_cell.length_b   1.000
_cell.length_c   1.000
_cell.angle_alpha   90.00
_cell.angle_beta   90.00
_cell.angle_gamma   90.00
#
_symmetry.space_group_name_H-M   'P 1'
#
loop_
_entity.id
_entity.type
_entity.pdbx_description
1 polymer ?
#
loop_
_entity_poly.entity_id
_entity_poly.type
_entity_poly.pdbx_seq_one_letter_code
_entity_poly.pdbx_strand_id
1 'polypeptide(L)'
;MSAQSQRSGSGDKRIYVTLAGLPLSFELHWPFHKSTSGADFWVLHADICLENSSGLHAPVAVNLSATVRELMPSLEPKDAEDPVINTLRKEVDRRQIEFVKSGKLVPVHFSSRHYDFKRNKWVFGKASDDDIRLLVARKVYWQTRLAGGPVRVGDPADALYVEASVTHMLEIARSLASEELMTLEGEWASANAALMAQAEKFEADMRIAVAELEKKHAFERG
;
A
#
# COMPACT_ATOMS: atom_id res chain seq x y z
N MET A 1 -22.43 -21.09 -22.22
CA MET A 1 -22.17 -19.66 -22.54
C MET A 1 -22.47 -18.88 -21.29
N SER A 2 -21.45 -18.62 -20.47
CA SER A 2 -21.60 -17.96 -19.17
C SER A 2 -20.96 -16.59 -19.27
N ALA A 3 -21.78 -15.55 -19.07
CA ALA A 3 -21.40 -14.16 -19.19
C ALA A 3 -20.29 -13.81 -18.20
N GLN A 4 -19.12 -13.49 -18.74
CA GLN A 4 -18.09 -12.77 -18.00
C GLN A 4 -18.63 -11.35 -17.75
N SER A 5 -18.89 -11.05 -16.48
CA SER A 5 -19.14 -9.67 -16.05
C SER A 5 -17.83 -8.90 -16.23
N GLN A 6 -17.69 -8.21 -17.36
CA GLN A 6 -16.69 -7.17 -17.54
C GLN A 6 -16.92 -6.14 -16.42
N ARG A 7 -15.98 -6.08 -15.46
CA ARG A 7 -15.86 -4.91 -14.60
C ARG A 7 -15.33 -3.77 -15.47
N SER A 8 -16.24 -3.08 -16.16
CA SER A 8 -15.95 -1.79 -16.78
C SER A 8 -15.83 -0.75 -15.67
N GLY A 9 -14.60 -0.37 -15.37
CA GLY A 9 -14.28 0.73 -14.49
C GLY A 9 -12.84 1.13 -14.71
N SER A 10 -12.56 1.86 -15.81
CA SER A 10 -11.34 2.68 -15.87
C SER A 10 -11.55 3.91 -14.97
N GLY A 11 -11.70 3.68 -13.67
CA GLY A 11 -11.10 4.60 -12.71
C GLY A 11 -9.62 4.27 -12.71
N ASP A 12 -8.74 5.28 -12.70
CA ASP A 12 -7.29 5.07 -12.64
C ASP A 12 -6.95 4.22 -11.41
N LYS A 13 -6.74 2.92 -11.66
CA LYS A 13 -6.39 1.97 -10.62
C LYS A 13 -5.04 2.38 -10.05
N ARG A 14 -5.04 2.81 -8.79
CA ARG A 14 -3.82 3.20 -8.09
C ARG A 14 -3.16 1.97 -7.47
N ILE A 15 -1.92 1.72 -7.87
CA ILE A 15 -1.07 0.67 -7.34
C ILE A 15 -0.16 1.27 -6.27
N TYR A 16 -0.31 0.75 -5.06
CA TYR A 16 0.62 0.95 -3.97
C TYR A 16 1.60 -0.21 -3.94
N VAL A 17 2.77 -0.01 -3.36
CA VAL A 17 3.77 -1.07 -3.20
C VAL A 17 4.23 -1.12 -1.75
N THR A 18 4.44 -2.32 -1.23
CA THR A 18 5.03 -2.54 0.09
C THR A 18 6.56 -2.52 0.02
N LEU A 19 7.26 -2.36 1.15
CA LEU A 19 8.72 -2.46 1.17
C LEU A 19 9.20 -3.87 0.76
N ALA A 20 8.42 -4.91 1.05
CA ALA A 20 8.66 -6.26 0.55
C ALA A 20 8.46 -6.43 -0.97
N GLY A 21 7.93 -5.41 -1.66
CA GLY A 21 7.76 -5.40 -3.12
C GLY A 21 6.43 -5.97 -3.62
N LEU A 22 5.44 -6.13 -2.75
CA LEU A 22 4.10 -6.59 -3.13
C LEU A 22 3.28 -5.43 -3.71
N PRO A 23 2.76 -5.53 -4.95
CA PRO A 23 1.85 -4.54 -5.51
C PRO A 23 0.44 -4.74 -4.95
N LEU A 24 -0.16 -3.68 -4.43
CA LEU A 24 -1.47 -3.69 -3.79
C LEU A 24 -2.39 -2.65 -4.43
N SER A 25 -3.68 -2.97 -4.47
CA SER A 25 -4.73 -1.95 -4.58
C SER A 25 -5.70 -2.07 -3.41
N PHE A 26 -6.41 -0.99 -3.11
CA PHE A 26 -7.30 -0.91 -1.96
C PHE A 26 -8.68 -0.41 -2.39
N GLU A 27 -9.72 -1.11 -1.93
CA GLU A 27 -11.08 -0.61 -1.95
C GLU A 27 -11.46 -0.24 -0.51
N LEU A 28 -11.62 1.06 -0.22
CA LEU A 28 -11.97 1.57 1.11
C LEU A 28 -13.46 1.91 1.17
N HIS A 29 -14.19 1.28 2.07
CA HIS A 29 -15.65 1.46 2.20
C HIS A 29 -16.00 2.53 3.22
N TRP A 30 -15.80 3.79 2.85
CA TRP A 30 -16.14 4.95 3.68
C TRP A 30 -17.65 5.06 3.96
N PRO A 31 -18.06 5.66 5.10
CA PRO A 31 -17.22 6.28 6.14
C PRO A 31 -16.77 5.28 7.23
N PHE A 32 -15.96 5.76 8.18
CA PHE A 32 -15.77 5.03 9.44
C PHE A 32 -17.09 4.96 10.23
N HIS A 33 -17.39 3.80 10.81
CA HIS A 33 -18.56 3.59 11.65
C HIS A 33 -18.14 3.27 13.09
N LYS A 34 -18.81 3.85 14.08
CA LYS A 34 -18.57 3.48 15.48
C LYS A 34 -19.00 2.03 15.71
N SER A 35 -18.18 1.25 16.40
CA SER A 35 -18.52 -0.12 16.74
C SER A 35 -19.79 -0.20 17.58
N THR A 36 -20.69 -1.12 17.23
CA THR A 36 -21.94 -1.38 17.95
C THR A 36 -21.80 -2.42 19.06
N SER A 37 -20.64 -3.10 19.13
CA SER A 37 -20.40 -4.21 20.07
C SER A 37 -19.87 -3.76 21.45
N GLY A 38 -20.13 -2.51 21.84
CA GLY A 38 -19.70 -1.94 23.14
C GLY A 38 -18.20 -1.62 23.26
N ALA A 39 -17.44 -1.71 22.16
CA ALA A 39 -16.03 -1.39 22.14
C ALA A 39 -15.77 0.04 21.63
N ASP A 40 -14.79 0.72 22.23
CA ASP A 40 -14.44 2.12 21.92
C ASP A 40 -13.51 2.24 20.70
N PHE A 41 -13.95 1.69 19.56
CA PHE A 41 -13.27 1.86 18.28
C PHE A 41 -14.24 2.19 17.14
N TRP A 42 -13.69 2.79 16.08
CA TRP A 42 -14.34 3.01 14.80
C TRP A 42 -13.82 2.00 13.81
N VAL A 43 -14.67 1.53 12.91
CA VAL A 43 -14.36 0.51 11.93
C VAL A 43 -14.50 1.10 10.54
N LEU A 44 -13.49 0.90 9.71
CA LEU A 44 -13.57 1.08 8.26
C LEU A 44 -13.33 -0.28 7.61
N HIS A 45 -14.27 -0.74 6.80
CA HIS A 45 -14.06 -1.94 6.01
C HIS A 45 -13.23 -1.61 4.78
N ALA A 46 -12.35 -2.52 4.39
CA ALA A 46 -11.58 -2.41 3.16
C ALA A 46 -11.33 -3.78 2.54
N ASP A 47 -10.99 -3.79 1.27
CA ASP A 47 -10.44 -4.95 0.59
C ASP A 47 -9.02 -4.64 0.10
N ILE A 48 -8.06 -5.49 0.48
CA ILE A 48 -6.68 -5.40 0.00
C ILE A 48 -6.54 -6.41 -1.15
N CYS A 49 -6.41 -5.92 -2.38
CA CYS A 49 -6.12 -6.78 -3.52
C CYS A 49 -4.61 -6.95 -3.67
N LEU A 50 -4.12 -8.18 -3.68
CA LEU A 50 -2.75 -8.47 -4.09
C LEU A 50 -2.72 -8.49 -5.62
N GLU A 51 -2.14 -7.46 -6.21
CA GLU A 51 -2.11 -7.31 -7.66
C GLU A 51 -1.10 -8.24 -8.31
N ASN A 52 -1.25 -8.49 -9.61
CA ASN A 52 -0.47 -9.51 -10.32
C ASN A 52 -0.60 -10.93 -9.70
N SER A 53 -1.61 -11.16 -8.87
CA SER A 53 -2.01 -12.47 -8.38
C SER A 53 -3.28 -12.92 -9.12
N SER A 54 -3.59 -14.22 -9.10
CA SER A 54 -4.83 -14.76 -9.70
C SER A 54 -6.08 -14.45 -8.86
N GLY A 55 -6.26 -13.17 -8.49
CA GLY A 55 -7.38 -12.64 -7.72
C GLY A 55 -7.28 -12.88 -6.22
N LEU A 56 -6.06 -12.98 -5.65
CA LEU A 56 -5.89 -13.05 -4.21
C LEU A 56 -6.17 -11.69 -3.58
N HIS A 57 -6.96 -11.70 -2.51
CA HIS A 57 -7.34 -10.50 -1.79
C HIS A 57 -7.55 -10.80 -0.31
N ALA A 58 -7.78 -9.77 0.49
CA ALA A 58 -8.01 -9.90 1.91
C ALA A 58 -9.03 -8.83 2.36
N PRO A 59 -10.29 -9.23 2.65
CA PRO A 59 -11.23 -8.36 3.32
C PRO A 59 -10.72 -8.03 4.73
N VAL A 60 -10.68 -6.75 5.09
CA VAL A 60 -10.20 -6.28 6.39
C VAL A 60 -11.18 -5.34 7.07
N ALA A 61 -11.14 -5.33 8.40
CA ALA A 61 -11.81 -4.35 9.24
C ALA A 61 -10.75 -3.53 9.98
N VAL A 62 -10.54 -2.29 9.55
CA VAL A 62 -9.60 -1.36 10.15
C VAL A 62 -10.22 -0.75 11.40
N ASN A 63 -9.75 -1.20 12.56
CA ASN A 63 -10.21 -0.79 13.87
C ASN A 63 -9.36 0.39 14.37
N LEU A 64 -9.92 1.60 14.27
CA LEU A 64 -9.37 2.85 14.77
C LEU A 64 -9.66 3.01 16.26
N SER A 65 -8.63 3.08 17.10
CA SER A 65 -8.81 3.30 18.54
C SER A 65 -9.26 4.73 18.88
N ALA A 66 -9.94 4.90 20.02
CA ALA A 66 -10.35 6.22 20.52
C ALA A 66 -9.20 7.23 20.63
N THR A 67 -8.02 6.81 21.11
CA THR A 67 -6.84 7.69 21.18
C THR A 67 -6.42 8.19 19.80
N VAL A 68 -6.48 7.34 18.78
CA VAL A 68 -6.14 7.75 17.40
C VAL A 68 -7.21 8.68 16.86
N ARG A 69 -8.49 8.40 17.14
CA ARG A 69 -9.60 9.28 16.77
C ARG A 69 -9.42 10.70 17.31
N GLU A 70 -8.91 10.87 18.53
CA GLU A 70 -8.64 12.19 19.14
C GLU A 70 -7.51 12.96 18.43
N LEU A 71 -6.54 12.25 17.83
CA LEU A 71 -5.43 12.85 17.09
C LEU A 71 -5.82 13.28 15.67
N MET A 72 -6.84 12.65 15.09
CA MET A 72 -7.23 12.90 13.70
C MET A 72 -8.07 14.17 13.58
N PRO A 73 -7.76 15.06 12.62
CA PRO A 73 -8.59 16.24 12.34
C PRO A 73 -10.05 15.86 12.02
N SER A 74 -10.23 14.80 11.22
CA SER A 74 -11.53 14.19 10.96
C SER A 74 -11.37 12.71 10.56
N LEU A 75 -12.48 12.01 10.41
CA LEU A 75 -12.52 10.65 9.86
C LEU A 75 -12.87 10.63 8.36
N GLU A 76 -12.86 11.79 7.71
CA GLU A 76 -13.10 11.90 6.28
C GLU A 76 -11.88 11.43 5.48
N PRO A 77 -12.05 10.93 4.24
CA PRO A 77 -10.97 10.40 3.42
C PRO A 77 -9.73 11.32 3.34
N LYS A 78 -9.95 12.62 3.18
CA LYS A 78 -8.87 13.63 3.07
C LYS A 78 -7.88 13.64 4.24
N ASP A 79 -8.30 13.25 5.44
CA ASP A 79 -7.48 13.27 6.66
C ASP A 79 -7.08 11.85 7.09
N ALA A 80 -7.79 10.82 6.61
CA ALA A 80 -7.72 9.46 7.12
C ALA A 80 -7.17 8.44 6.13
N GLU A 81 -7.25 8.68 4.82
CA GLU A 81 -6.91 7.70 3.79
C GLU A 81 -5.42 7.30 3.83
N ASP A 82 -4.50 8.27 3.79
CA ASP A 82 -3.06 7.96 3.76
C ASP A 82 -2.60 7.15 4.99
N PRO A 83 -2.95 7.51 6.24
CA PRO A 83 -2.63 6.69 7.42
C PRO A 83 -3.27 5.30 7.40
N VAL A 84 -4.49 5.17 6.89
CA VAL A 84 -5.17 3.87 6.75
C VAL A 84 -4.42 2.99 5.75
N ILE A 85 -4.16 3.49 4.54
CA ILE A 85 -3.42 2.77 3.50
C ILE A 85 -2.06 2.31 4.03
N ASN A 86 -1.36 3.17 4.76
CA ASN A 86 -0.04 2.83 5.32
C ASN A 86 -0.13 1.82 6.46
N THR A 87 -1.18 1.87 7.28
CA THR A 87 -1.44 0.82 8.27
C THR A 87 -1.61 -0.53 7.58
N LEU A 88 -2.41 -0.60 6.52
CA LEU A 88 -2.62 -1.83 5.75
C LEU A 88 -1.31 -2.33 5.13
N ARG A 89 -0.53 -1.45 4.48
CA ARG A 89 0.79 -1.80 3.93
C ARG A 89 1.74 -2.35 5.01
N LYS A 90 1.74 -1.77 6.21
CA LYS A 90 2.58 -2.27 7.32
C LYS A 90 2.13 -3.61 7.85
N GLU A 91 0.83 -3.90 7.89
CA GLU A 91 0.37 -5.23 8.29
C GLU A 91 0.71 -6.29 7.24
N VAL A 92 0.72 -5.92 5.96
CA VAL A 92 1.25 -6.79 4.89
C VAL A 92 2.76 -7.02 5.04
N ASP A 93 3.57 -5.98 5.26
CA ASP A 93 5.02 -6.13 5.52
C ASP A 93 5.31 -7.03 6.73
N ARG A 94 4.48 -6.91 7.79
CA ARG A 94 4.57 -7.74 8.99
C ARG A 94 4.00 -9.16 8.78
N ARG A 95 3.55 -9.47 7.56
CA ARG A 95 2.95 -10.74 7.15
C ARG A 95 1.73 -11.10 8.00
N GLN A 96 1.00 -10.11 8.52
CA GLN A 96 -0.19 -10.33 9.36
C GLN A 96 -1.46 -10.49 8.50
N ILE A 97 -1.41 -10.04 7.25
CA ILE A 97 -2.48 -10.23 6.28
C ILE A 97 -2.25 -11.56 5.55
N GLU A 98 -3.28 -12.39 5.49
CA GLU A 98 -3.29 -13.58 4.64
C GLU A 98 -4.12 -13.28 3.38
N PHE A 99 -3.52 -13.44 2.21
CA PHE A 99 -4.22 -13.27 0.94
C PHE A 99 -4.79 -14.61 0.47
N VAL A 100 -6.11 -14.73 0.48
CA VAL A 100 -6.84 -15.96 0.17
C VAL A 100 -8.10 -15.64 -0.64
N LYS A 101 -8.68 -16.63 -1.31
CA LYS A 101 -10.00 -16.48 -1.93
C LYS A 101 -11.12 -16.66 -0.89
N SER A 102 -11.00 -16.01 0.27
CA SER A 102 -11.92 -16.12 1.40
C SER A 102 -12.60 -14.79 1.68
N GLY A 103 -13.89 -14.82 1.98
CA GLY A 103 -14.66 -13.64 2.38
C GLY A 103 -14.53 -13.28 3.87
N LYS A 104 -13.66 -13.95 4.64
CA LYS A 104 -13.53 -13.68 6.09
C LYS A 104 -12.81 -12.36 6.32
N LEU A 105 -13.47 -11.45 7.04
CA LEU A 105 -12.88 -10.19 7.49
C LEU A 105 -11.75 -10.42 8.50
N VAL A 106 -10.58 -9.85 8.22
CA VAL A 106 -9.41 -9.83 9.10
C VAL A 106 -9.35 -8.51 9.86
N PRO A 107 -9.34 -8.50 11.20
CA PRO A 107 -9.20 -7.27 11.95
C PRO A 107 -7.79 -6.69 11.81
N VAL A 108 -7.69 -5.40 11.52
CA VAL A 108 -6.43 -4.63 11.46
C VAL A 108 -6.49 -3.50 12.48
N HIS A 109 -5.52 -3.43 13.38
CA HIS A 109 -5.52 -2.41 14.45
C HIS A 109 -4.82 -1.13 14.00
N PHE A 110 -5.59 -0.09 13.70
CA PHE A 110 -5.07 1.27 13.53
C PHE A 110 -5.03 1.99 14.89
N SER A 111 -3.87 1.89 15.54
CA SER A 111 -3.66 2.37 16.91
C SER A 111 -2.52 3.39 17.00
N SER A 112 -2.36 3.98 18.19
CA SER A 112 -1.34 4.99 18.49
C SER A 112 0.10 4.49 18.30
N ARG A 113 0.31 3.18 18.09
CA ARG A 113 1.60 2.61 17.69
C ARG A 113 2.16 3.16 16.38
N HIS A 114 1.29 3.74 15.55
CA HIS A 114 1.65 4.39 14.29
C HIS A 114 1.83 5.90 14.45
N TYR A 115 1.83 6.45 15.67
CA TYR A 115 1.93 7.87 15.93
C TYR A 115 3.06 8.20 16.91
N ASP A 116 3.93 9.13 16.54
CA ASP A 116 4.93 9.71 17.42
C ASP A 116 4.37 10.99 18.04
N PHE A 117 3.91 10.90 19.29
CA PHE A 117 3.36 12.04 20.05
C PHE A 117 4.38 13.15 20.32
N LYS A 118 5.69 12.83 20.39
CA LYS A 118 6.71 13.84 20.64
C LYS A 118 6.94 14.71 19.41
N ARG A 119 6.85 14.09 18.22
CA ARG A 119 7.02 14.76 16.93
C ARG A 119 5.70 15.16 16.27
N ASN A 120 4.57 14.81 16.89
CA ASN A 120 3.22 15.06 16.40
C ASN A 120 3.01 14.60 14.94
N LYS A 121 3.46 13.38 14.61
CA LYS A 121 3.39 12.84 13.25
C LYS A 121 3.13 11.33 13.22
N TRP A 122 2.55 10.85 12.13
CA TRP A 122 2.49 9.41 11.86
C TRP A 122 3.86 8.83 11.55
N VAL A 123 4.09 7.60 11.96
CA VAL A 123 5.32 6.84 11.73
C VAL A 123 4.98 5.39 11.40
N PHE A 124 5.36 4.98 10.18
CA PHE A 124 5.17 3.61 9.69
C PHE A 124 6.49 2.82 9.59
N GLY A 125 7.62 3.49 9.83
CA GLY A 125 8.96 2.93 9.82
C GLY A 125 9.86 3.74 8.89
N LYS A 126 11.08 4.04 9.36
CA LYS A 126 12.09 4.74 8.57
C LYS A 126 12.74 3.76 7.59
N ALA A 127 12.72 4.10 6.31
CA ALA A 127 13.45 3.36 5.27
C ALA A 127 14.81 4.01 4.99
N SER A 128 15.75 3.23 4.46
CA SER A 128 17.00 3.77 3.91
C SER A 128 16.78 4.38 2.53
N ASP A 129 17.72 5.19 2.03
CA ASP A 129 17.60 5.74 0.68
C ASP A 129 17.59 4.65 -0.39
N ASP A 130 18.29 3.54 -0.18
CA ASP A 130 18.27 2.38 -1.07
C ASP A 130 16.90 1.69 -1.09
N ASP A 131 16.26 1.57 0.07
CA ASP A 131 14.89 1.02 0.18
C ASP A 131 13.86 1.94 -0.48
N ILE A 132 13.99 3.26 -0.29
CA ILE A 132 13.12 4.25 -0.92
C ILE A 132 13.30 4.24 -2.43
N ARG A 133 14.55 4.17 -2.91
CA ARG A 133 14.89 4.03 -4.32
C ARG A 133 14.23 2.79 -4.93
N LEU A 134 14.35 1.65 -4.24
CA LEU A 134 13.74 0.40 -4.67
C LEU A 134 12.20 0.48 -4.66
N LEU A 135 11.61 1.13 -3.65
CA LEU A 135 10.17 1.36 -3.57
C LEU A 135 9.67 2.21 -4.75
N VAL A 136 10.34 3.32 -5.07
CA VAL A 136 9.98 4.19 -6.21
C VAL A 136 10.08 3.42 -7.52
N ALA A 137 11.19 2.70 -7.76
CA ALA A 137 11.37 1.90 -8.96
C ALA A 137 10.27 0.83 -9.12
N ARG A 138 9.95 0.10 -8.04
CA ARG A 138 8.88 -0.90 -8.03
C ARG A 138 7.50 -0.28 -8.23
N LYS A 139 7.21 0.87 -7.61
CA LYS A 139 5.94 1.59 -7.80
C LYS A 139 5.75 1.97 -9.26
N VAL A 140 6.77 2.57 -9.87
CA VAL A 140 6.71 2.98 -11.29
C VAL A 140 6.52 1.76 -12.18
N TYR A 141 7.31 0.70 -11.97
CA TYR A 141 7.17 -0.56 -12.72
C TYR A 141 5.77 -1.17 -12.59
N TRP A 142 5.28 -1.38 -11.37
CA TRP A 142 4.02 -2.07 -11.13
C TRP A 142 2.81 -1.26 -11.59
N GLN A 143 2.80 0.06 -11.34
CA GLN A 143 1.74 0.94 -11.86
C GLN A 143 1.73 0.91 -13.39
N THR A 144 2.88 1.07 -14.06
CA THR A 144 2.94 1.02 -15.53
C THR A 144 2.49 -0.34 -16.07
N ARG A 145 2.92 -1.44 -15.46
CA ARG A 145 2.56 -2.79 -15.91
C ARG A 145 1.07 -3.11 -15.73
N LEU A 146 0.48 -2.72 -14.59
CA LEU A 146 -0.83 -3.22 -14.16
C LEU A 146 -1.98 -2.25 -14.44
N ALA A 147 -1.69 -0.95 -14.50
CA ALA A 147 -2.67 0.10 -14.69
C ALA A 147 -2.32 1.06 -15.84
N GLY A 148 -1.04 1.13 -16.22
CA GLY A 148 -0.55 2.08 -17.22
C GLY A 148 -0.48 3.51 -16.68
N GLY A 149 -0.19 4.44 -17.60
CA GLY A 149 -0.14 5.88 -17.31
C GLY A 149 1.08 6.34 -16.50
N PRO A 150 1.25 7.66 -16.36
CA PRO A 150 2.28 8.25 -15.51
C PRO A 150 1.99 8.00 -14.03
N VAL A 151 3.04 7.88 -13.25
CA VAL A 151 3.01 7.46 -11.84
C VAL A 151 3.43 8.64 -10.97
N ARG A 152 2.58 9.04 -10.03
CA ARG A 152 2.94 10.09 -9.08
C ARG A 152 3.97 9.54 -8.08
N VAL A 153 5.21 10.02 -8.16
CA VAL A 153 6.31 9.61 -7.26
C VAL A 153 6.46 10.53 -6.05
N GLY A 154 5.91 11.74 -6.11
CA GLY A 154 5.76 12.66 -4.98
C GLY A 154 4.48 12.43 -4.15
N ASP A 155 4.07 11.17 -3.96
CA ASP A 155 2.82 10.82 -3.27
C ASP A 155 2.98 10.98 -1.73
N PRO A 156 2.16 11.82 -1.06
CA PRO A 156 2.22 11.97 0.39
C PRO A 156 2.05 10.66 1.15
N ALA A 157 1.24 9.71 0.66
CA ALA A 157 1.07 8.42 1.29
C ALA A 157 2.38 7.63 1.31
N ASP A 158 3.16 7.66 0.22
CA ASP A 158 4.45 6.97 0.15
C ASP A 158 5.52 7.64 1.00
N ALA A 159 5.59 8.98 0.95
CA ALA A 159 6.51 9.73 1.80
C ALA A 159 6.26 9.42 3.30
N LEU A 160 4.98 9.38 3.69
CA LEU A 160 4.56 9.00 5.04
C LEU A 160 4.91 7.55 5.39
N TYR A 161 4.76 6.63 4.43
CA TYR A 161 5.00 5.20 4.63
C TYR A 161 6.46 4.88 4.96
N VAL A 162 7.40 5.63 4.37
CA VAL A 162 8.85 5.44 4.55
C VAL A 162 9.49 6.46 5.49
N GLU A 163 8.68 7.29 6.14
CA GLU A 163 9.11 8.39 7.03
C GLU A 163 10.05 9.40 6.35
N ALA A 164 9.78 9.74 5.09
CA ALA A 164 10.50 10.75 4.30
C ALA A 164 9.63 11.97 3.98
N SER A 165 10.24 13.02 3.42
CA SER A 165 9.50 14.14 2.84
C SER A 165 9.18 13.87 1.37
N VAL A 166 8.13 14.49 0.83
CA VAL A 166 7.83 14.44 -0.61
C VAL A 166 9.02 14.97 -1.43
N THR A 167 9.72 16.00 -0.93
CA THR A 167 10.93 16.52 -1.58
C THR A 167 12.02 15.45 -1.69
N HIS A 168 12.28 14.69 -0.63
CA HIS A 168 13.27 13.60 -0.63
C HIS A 168 12.87 12.48 -1.60
N MET A 169 11.58 12.13 -1.64
CA MET A 169 11.06 11.16 -2.63
C MET A 169 11.34 11.63 -4.07
N LEU A 170 11.12 12.92 -4.35
CA LEU A 170 11.38 13.51 -5.67
C LEU A 170 12.88 13.58 -6.01
N GLU A 171 13.75 13.81 -5.03
CA GLU A 171 15.21 13.78 -5.22
C GLU A 171 15.69 12.38 -5.62
N ILE A 172 15.19 11.34 -4.93
CA ILE A 172 15.48 9.95 -5.28
C ILE A 172 14.93 9.60 -6.68
N ALA A 173 13.72 10.06 -7.01
CA ALA A 173 13.16 9.87 -8.34
C ALA A 173 13.97 10.56 -9.45
N ARG A 174 14.51 11.76 -9.19
CA ARG A 174 15.43 12.44 -10.14
C ARG A 174 16.73 11.66 -10.33
N SER A 175 17.29 11.07 -9.27
CA SER A 175 18.45 10.20 -9.39
C SER A 175 18.15 8.97 -10.26
N LEU A 176 17.01 8.31 -10.05
CA LEU A 176 16.56 7.20 -10.91
C LEU A 176 16.38 7.62 -12.38
N ALA A 177 15.85 8.81 -12.62
CA ALA A 177 15.71 9.36 -13.97
C ALA A 177 17.07 9.67 -14.62
N SER A 178 18.03 10.19 -13.85
CA SER A 178 19.40 10.47 -14.33
C SER A 178 20.19 9.21 -14.71
N GLU A 179 19.81 8.07 -14.14
CA GLU A 179 20.34 6.74 -14.49
C GLU A 179 19.58 6.08 -15.64
N GLU A 180 18.74 6.85 -16.35
CA GLU A 180 17.97 6.38 -17.50
C GLU A 180 17.08 5.17 -17.15
N LEU A 181 16.52 5.12 -15.94
CA LEU A 181 15.54 4.09 -15.55
C LEU A 181 14.09 4.58 -15.70
N MET A 182 13.86 5.88 -15.75
CA MET A 182 12.52 6.44 -15.91
C MET A 182 12.60 7.84 -16.52
N THR A 183 11.51 8.29 -17.11
CA THR A 183 11.33 9.73 -17.40
C THR A 183 10.60 10.37 -16.23
N LEU A 184 10.96 11.62 -15.91
CA LEU A 184 10.36 12.37 -14.81
C LEU A 184 9.94 13.76 -15.30
N GLU A 185 8.66 14.09 -15.08
CA GLU A 185 8.04 15.37 -15.41
C GLU A 185 7.35 15.93 -14.15
N GLY A 186 8.02 16.82 -13.44
CA GLY A 186 7.54 17.32 -12.15
C GLY A 186 7.47 16.22 -11.09
N GLU A 187 6.26 15.87 -10.66
CA GLU A 187 6.00 14.78 -9.69
C GLU A 187 5.62 13.44 -10.35
N TRP A 188 5.59 13.40 -11.69
CA TRP A 188 5.10 12.27 -12.47
C TRP A 188 6.24 11.54 -13.16
N ALA A 189 6.31 10.22 -12.99
CA ALA A 189 7.31 9.38 -13.63
C ALA A 189 6.67 8.39 -14.60
N SER A 190 7.35 8.04 -15.69
CA SER A 190 6.95 6.94 -16.56
C SER A 190 8.08 5.91 -16.66
N ALA A 191 7.73 4.63 -16.57
CA ALA A 191 8.70 3.55 -16.79
C ALA A 191 9.22 3.60 -18.23
N ASN A 192 10.53 3.51 -18.41
CA ASN A 192 11.13 3.36 -19.74
C ASN A 192 11.49 1.89 -20.01
N ALA A 193 12.07 1.62 -21.19
CA ALA A 193 12.48 0.27 -21.57
C ALA A 193 13.47 -0.37 -20.59
N ALA A 194 14.38 0.41 -19.99
CA ALA A 194 15.39 -0.10 -19.06
C ALA A 194 14.78 -0.56 -17.73
N LEU A 195 13.84 0.20 -17.15
CA LEU A 195 13.11 -0.25 -15.95
C LEU A 195 12.17 -1.42 -16.26
N MET A 196 11.50 -1.40 -17.42
CA MET A 196 10.65 -2.51 -17.83
C MET A 196 11.45 -3.81 -18.07
N ALA A 197 12.71 -3.71 -18.50
CA ALA A 197 13.61 -4.86 -18.63
C ALA A 197 13.96 -5.52 -17.28
N GLN A 198 13.73 -4.86 -16.14
CA GLN A 198 13.88 -5.45 -14.80
C GLN A 198 12.68 -6.30 -14.35
N ALA A 199 11.73 -6.59 -15.25
CA ALA A 199 10.51 -7.33 -14.94
C ALA A 199 10.76 -8.65 -14.19
N GLU A 200 11.71 -9.46 -14.66
CA GLU A 200 12.02 -10.75 -14.04
C GLU A 200 12.40 -10.60 -12.56
N LYS A 201 13.21 -9.59 -12.25
CA LYS A 201 13.64 -9.27 -10.88
C LYS A 201 12.45 -8.89 -10.00
N PHE A 202 11.64 -7.91 -10.43
CA PHE A 202 10.51 -7.44 -9.61
C PHE A 202 9.44 -8.52 -9.42
N GLU A 203 9.17 -9.32 -10.44
CA GLU A 203 8.23 -10.44 -10.32
C GLU A 203 8.80 -11.57 -9.45
N ALA A 204 10.11 -11.84 -9.51
CA ALA A 204 10.74 -12.81 -8.62
C ALA A 204 10.70 -12.36 -7.16
N ASP A 205 11.01 -11.09 -6.89
CA ASP A 205 10.92 -10.49 -5.54
C ASP A 205 9.50 -10.62 -4.99
N MET A 206 8.48 -10.29 -5.81
CA MET A 206 7.07 -10.45 -5.42
C MET A 206 6.75 -11.92 -5.10
N ARG A 207 7.14 -12.87 -5.96
CA ARG A 207 6.88 -14.30 -5.72
C ARG A 207 7.53 -14.79 -4.42
N ILE A 208 8.76 -14.36 -4.14
CA ILE A 208 9.46 -14.67 -2.88
C ILE A 208 8.67 -14.11 -1.69
N ALA A 209 8.29 -12.83 -1.74
CA ALA A 209 7.55 -12.20 -0.65
C ALA A 209 6.19 -12.86 -0.39
N VAL A 210 5.48 -13.30 -1.44
CA VAL A 210 4.24 -14.08 -1.31
C VAL A 210 4.50 -15.44 -0.65
N ALA A 211 5.51 -16.18 -1.10
CA ALA A 211 5.84 -17.48 -0.53
C ALA A 211 6.22 -17.39 0.96
N GLU A 212 6.93 -16.33 1.35
CA GLU A 212 7.25 -16.07 2.75
C GLU A 212 6.03 -15.74 3.62
N LEU A 213 5.06 -15.02 3.06
CA LEU A 213 3.79 -14.72 3.70
C LEU A 213 2.96 -16.00 3.88
N GLU A 214 2.82 -16.81 2.83
CA GLU A 214 2.11 -18.10 2.87
C GLU A 214 2.76 -19.07 3.87
N LYS A 215 4.09 -19.13 3.92
CA LYS A 215 4.84 -19.97 4.87
C LYS A 215 4.50 -19.62 6.31
N LYS A 216 4.40 -18.33 6.65
CA LYS A 216 4.04 -17.89 8.01
C LYS A 216 2.63 -18.36 8.38
N HIS A 217 1.64 -18.10 7.52
CA HIS A 217 0.25 -18.48 7.80
C HIS A 217 0.03 -19.99 7.80
N ALA A 218 0.77 -20.74 6.98
CA ALA A 218 0.75 -22.19 7.02
C ALA A 218 1.25 -22.75 8.36
N PHE A 219 2.28 -22.13 8.94
CA PHE A 219 2.77 -22.48 10.27
C PHE A 219 1.76 -22.13 11.37
N GLU A 220 1.06 -21.00 11.29
CA GLU A 220 0.05 -20.59 12.28
C GLU A 220 -1.24 -21.44 12.23
N ARG A 221 -1.46 -22.20 11.15
CA ARG A 221 -2.60 -23.15 11.02
C ARG A 221 -2.33 -24.54 11.59
N GLY A 222 -1.06 -24.94 11.71
CA GLY A 222 -0.62 -26.28 12.13
C GLY A 222 -0.31 -26.35 13.62
#